data_AF-A0AAP3CMG9-F1
#
_entry.id   AF-A0AAP3CMG9-F1
#
_cell.length_a   1.000
_cell.length_b   1.000
_cell.length_c   1.000
_cell.angle_alpha   90.00
_cell.angle_beta   90.00
_cell.angle_gamma   90.00
#
_symmetry.space_group_name_H-M   'P 1'
#
loop_
_entity.id
_entity.type
_entity.pdbx_description
1 polymer ?
#
loop_
_entity_poly.entity_id
_entity_poly.type
_entity_poly.pdbx_seq_one_letter_code
_entity_poly.pdbx_strand_id
1 'polypeptide(L)'
;MKPKIEEELRKEDIHHFIKSVTFEDKVTINPMGRMIVKGYINDNPNKFYFSADLIYDSNKVDGMSYSEDVGNRFTDWSEYSKEVKDKYIKTAYPDKKEREQYLKDIGE
;
A
#
# COMPACT_ATOMS: atom_id res chain seq x y z
N MET A 1 0.40 -18.44 -0.39
CA MET A 1 0.89 -17.17 0.19
C MET A 1 0.09 -15.96 -0.24
N LYS A 2 -0.35 -15.82 -1.51
CA LYS A 2 -1.20 -14.70 -1.97
C LYS A 2 -2.35 -14.31 -1.03
N PRO A 3 -3.18 -15.25 -0.49
CA PRO A 3 -4.26 -14.88 0.43
C PRO A 3 -3.77 -14.24 1.74
N LYS A 4 -2.61 -14.66 2.27
CA LYS A 4 -2.02 -14.07 3.49
C LYS A 4 -1.50 -12.66 3.24
N ILE A 5 -0.92 -12.41 2.06
CA ILE A 5 -0.45 -11.07 1.69
C ILE A 5 -1.64 -10.11 1.56
N GLU A 6 -2.73 -10.56 0.94
CA GLU A 6 -3.95 -9.76 0.86
C GLU A 6 -4.55 -9.50 2.25
N GLU A 7 -4.54 -10.48 3.15
CA GLU A 7 -4.98 -10.30 4.54
C GLU A 7 -4.16 -9.21 5.26
N GLU A 8 -2.83 -9.22 5.14
CA GLU A 8 -1.97 -8.19 5.76
C GLU A 8 -2.24 -6.80 5.17
N LEU A 9 -2.36 -6.68 3.84
CA LEU A 9 -2.72 -5.41 3.19
C LEU A 9 -4.06 -4.87 3.71
N ARG A 10 -5.06 -5.74 3.87
CA ARG A 10 -6.40 -5.36 4.34
C ARG A 10 -6.42 -4.97 5.82
N LYS A 11 -5.46 -5.45 6.62
CA LYS A 11 -5.30 -5.02 8.03
C LYS A 11 -4.73 -3.61 8.12
N GLU A 12 -3.79 -3.25 7.25
CA GLU A 12 -3.21 -1.91 7.19
C GLU A 12 -4.14 -0.87 6.53
N ASP A 13 -5.07 -1.32 5.68
CA ASP A 13 -6.05 -0.49 4.99
C ASP A 13 -7.22 -0.04 5.90
N ILE A 14 -6.92 0.82 6.86
CA ILE A 14 -7.90 1.36 7.82
C ILE A 14 -9.00 2.22 7.18
N HIS A 15 -8.77 2.71 5.96
CA HIS A 15 -9.71 3.59 5.23
C HIS A 15 -10.55 2.84 4.20
N HIS A 16 -10.41 1.50 4.10
CA HIS A 16 -11.10 0.68 3.10
C HIS A 16 -10.86 1.13 1.66
N PHE A 17 -9.66 1.64 1.37
CA PHE A 17 -9.24 2.10 0.06
C PHE A 17 -9.10 0.96 -0.95
N ILE A 18 -8.66 -0.22 -0.51
CA ILE A 18 -8.45 -1.38 -1.37
C ILE A 18 -9.82 -1.87 -1.88
N LYS A 19 -9.96 -2.01 -3.20
CA LYS A 19 -11.13 -2.62 -3.85
C LYS A 19 -10.73 -3.93 -4.52
N SER A 20 -9.60 -3.92 -5.24
CA SER A 20 -9.00 -5.08 -5.87
C SER A 20 -7.52 -5.19 -5.52
N VAL A 21 -7.01 -6.42 -5.47
CA VAL A 21 -5.58 -6.75 -5.34
C VAL A 21 -5.22 -7.67 -6.50
N THR A 22 -4.22 -7.27 -7.27
CA THR A 22 -3.72 -8.05 -8.40
C THR A 22 -2.26 -8.41 -8.16
N PHE A 23 -1.96 -9.70 -8.20
CA PHE A 23 -0.60 -10.21 -8.05
C PHE A 23 0.06 -10.35 -9.41
N GLU A 24 1.30 -9.88 -9.54
CA GLU A 24 2.10 -10.14 -10.73
C GLU A 24 2.45 -11.64 -10.80
N ASP A 25 2.54 -12.19 -12.02
CA ASP A 25 2.89 -13.59 -12.24
C ASP A 25 4.35 -13.91 -11.86
N LYS A 26 5.22 -12.90 -11.91
CA LYS A 26 6.65 -13.09 -11.69
C LYS A 26 7.00 -13.04 -10.20
N VAL A 27 7.40 -14.17 -9.65
CA VAL A 27 8.06 -14.25 -8.35
C VAL A 27 9.57 -14.08 -8.54
N THR A 28 10.19 -13.21 -7.75
CA THR A 28 11.66 -13.01 -7.79
C THR A 28 12.27 -13.63 -6.54
N ILE A 29 13.35 -14.42 -6.69
CA ILE A 29 14.11 -14.93 -5.55
C ILE A 29 15.38 -14.09 -5.45
N ASN A 30 15.62 -13.45 -4.31
CA ASN A 30 16.83 -12.67 -4.10
C ASN A 30 18.03 -13.59 -3.75
N PRO A 31 19.29 -13.11 -3.85
CA PRO A 31 20.47 -13.93 -3.54
C PRO A 31 20.51 -14.46 -2.10
N MET A 32 19.73 -13.87 -1.18
CA MET A 32 19.59 -14.34 0.21
C MET A 32 18.50 -15.40 0.38
N GLY A 33 17.89 -15.88 -0.73
CA GLY A 33 16.84 -16.89 -0.71
C GLY A 33 15.46 -16.39 -0.31
N ARG A 34 15.23 -15.07 -0.24
CA ARG A 34 13.88 -14.51 -0.02
C ARG A 34 13.11 -14.47 -1.32
N MET A 35 11.84 -14.88 -1.26
CA MET A 35 10.90 -14.75 -2.36
C MET A 35 10.17 -13.41 -2.26
N ILE A 36 10.27 -12.61 -3.30
CA ILE A 36 9.59 -11.33 -3.44
C ILE A 36 8.38 -11.55 -4.34
N VAL A 37 7.19 -11.36 -3.78
CA VAL A 37 5.91 -11.36 -4.50
C VAL A 37 5.49 -9.92 -4.70
N LYS A 38 5.25 -9.52 -5.94
CA LYS A 38 4.80 -8.17 -6.29
C LYS A 38 3.35 -8.15 -6.70
N GLY A 39 2.74 -6.99 -6.60
CA GLY A 39 1.37 -6.76 -7.03
C GLY A 39 1.02 -5.30 -7.00
N TYR A 40 -0.24 -5.02 -7.28
CA TYR A 40 -0.82 -3.68 -7.23
C TYR A 40 -2.27 -3.72 -6.79
N ILE A 41 -2.74 -2.57 -6.33
CA ILE A 41 -4.07 -2.34 -5.81
C ILE A 41 -4.87 -1.51 -6.83
N ASN A 42 -6.19 -1.74 -6.88
CA ASN A 42 -7.14 -0.92 -7.64
C ASN A 42 -6.76 -0.74 -9.12
N ASP A 43 -6.17 -1.78 -9.71
CA ASP A 43 -5.78 -1.84 -11.11
C ASP A 43 -4.83 -0.71 -11.57
N ASN A 44 -4.03 -0.17 -10.64
CA ASN A 44 -3.08 0.90 -10.91
C ASN A 44 -1.63 0.49 -10.56
N PRO A 45 -0.95 -0.26 -11.43
CA PRO A 45 0.41 -0.75 -11.18
C PRO A 45 1.47 0.37 -11.09
N ASN A 46 1.22 1.54 -11.68
CA ASN A 46 2.18 2.64 -11.66
C ASN A 46 2.19 3.40 -10.34
N LYS A 47 1.03 3.45 -9.67
CA LYS A 47 0.82 4.29 -8.49
C LYS A 47 0.58 3.50 -7.21
N PHE A 48 -0.09 2.35 -7.30
CA PHE A 48 -0.53 1.58 -6.14
C PHE A 48 0.13 0.20 -6.07
N TYR A 49 1.44 0.15 -6.30
CA TYR A 49 2.20 -1.10 -6.24
C TYR A 49 2.63 -1.46 -4.81
N PHE A 50 2.82 -2.75 -4.58
CA PHE A 50 3.37 -3.31 -3.36
C PHE A 50 4.31 -4.50 -3.66
N SER A 51 5.13 -4.84 -2.68
CA SER A 51 5.94 -6.05 -2.65
C SER A 51 5.89 -6.68 -1.26
N ALA A 52 5.76 -8.00 -1.23
CA ALA A 52 5.83 -8.80 -0.02
C ALA A 52 7.09 -9.67 -0.06
N ASP A 53 7.87 -9.60 1.00
CA ASP A 53 9.02 -10.46 1.25
C ASP A 53 8.58 -11.69 2.02
N LEU A 54 8.94 -12.87 1.50
CA LEU A 54 8.66 -14.16 2.09
C LEU A 54 9.97 -14.93 2.27
N ILE A 55 10.20 -15.48 3.45
CA ILE A 55 11.27 -16.45 3.69
C ILE A 55 10.72 -17.86 3.37
N TYR A 56 11.50 -18.64 2.62
CA TYR A 56 11.15 -20.03 2.34
C TYR A 56 10.90 -20.81 3.65
N ASP A 57 9.87 -21.65 3.69
CA ASP A 57 9.38 -22.36 4.89
C ASP A 57 8.82 -21.51 6.07
N SER A 58 8.82 -20.17 6.01
CA SER A 58 8.30 -19.36 7.12
C SER A 58 6.77 -19.39 7.26
N ASN A 59 6.06 -19.73 6.18
CA ASN A 59 4.60 -19.68 6.06
C ASN A 59 3.96 -18.34 6.49
N LYS A 60 4.73 -17.26 6.59
CA LYS A 60 4.29 -15.92 6.98
C LYS A 60 4.74 -14.87 5.96
N VAL A 61 4.18 -13.69 6.06
CA VAL A 61 4.70 -12.51 5.36
C VAL A 61 5.78 -11.92 6.26
N ASP A 62 7.03 -11.93 5.80
CA ASP A 62 8.19 -11.50 6.59
C ASP A 62 8.43 -9.99 6.52
N GLY A 63 7.95 -9.36 5.46
CA GLY A 63 7.95 -7.91 5.29
C GLY A 63 7.01 -7.48 4.18
N MET A 64 6.52 -6.26 4.29
CA MET A 64 5.77 -5.60 3.23
C MET A 64 6.39 -4.24 2.93
N SER A 65 6.34 -3.87 1.66
CA SER A 65 6.71 -2.55 1.19
C SER A 65 5.72 -2.14 0.12
N TYR A 66 5.46 -0.86 0.03
CA TYR A 66 4.49 -0.31 -0.88
C TYR A 66 4.93 1.06 -1.37
N SER A 67 4.35 1.48 -2.48
CA SER A 67 4.47 2.85 -2.99
C SER A 67 4.10 3.88 -1.91
N GLU A 68 4.70 5.07 -1.99
CA GLU A 68 4.37 6.19 -1.10
C GLU A 68 2.86 6.50 -1.12
N ASP A 69 2.22 6.42 -2.29
CA ASP A 69 0.79 6.64 -2.46
C ASP A 69 -0.10 5.65 -1.70
N VAL A 70 0.31 4.38 -1.59
CA VAL A 70 -0.40 3.38 -0.79
C VAL A 70 -0.16 3.65 0.69
N GLY A 71 1.09 3.91 1.09
CA GLY A 71 1.42 4.23 2.47
C GLY A 71 0.66 5.44 3.01
N ASN A 72 0.56 6.49 2.20
CA ASN A 72 -0.20 7.70 2.53
C ASN A 72 -1.68 7.38 2.76
N ARG A 73 -2.25 6.48 1.95
CA ARG A 73 -3.65 6.04 2.08
C ARG A 73 -3.88 5.07 3.22
N PHE A 74 -2.84 4.44 3.77
CA PHE A 74 -2.93 3.63 5.00
C PHE A 74 -2.63 4.45 6.26
N THR A 75 -2.13 5.68 6.10
CA THR A 75 -1.76 6.53 7.23
C THR A 75 -2.98 6.90 8.06
N ASP A 76 -2.92 6.63 9.37
CA ASP A 76 -3.90 7.13 10.30
C ASP A 76 -3.64 8.61 10.62
N TRP A 77 -4.46 9.47 10.04
CA TRP A 77 -4.38 10.91 10.29
C TRP A 77 -5.01 11.33 11.62
N SER A 78 -5.66 10.41 12.35
CA SER A 78 -6.31 10.72 13.63
C SER A 78 -5.32 11.15 14.72
N GLU A 79 -4.07 10.69 14.63
CA GLU A 79 -2.99 11.01 15.57
C GLU A 79 -2.33 12.38 15.32
N TYR A 80 -2.64 13.02 14.19
CA TYR A 80 -2.00 14.26 13.76
C TYR A 80 -2.95 15.46 13.87
N SER A 81 -2.39 16.64 14.16
CA SER A 81 -3.18 17.87 14.12
C SER A 81 -3.64 18.17 12.69
N LYS A 82 -4.80 18.85 12.59
CA LYS A 82 -5.37 19.27 11.30
C LYS A 82 -4.38 20.08 10.45
N GLU A 83 -3.56 20.92 11.07
CA GLU A 83 -2.54 21.72 10.38
C GLU A 83 -1.43 20.87 9.77
N VAL A 84 -0.95 19.85 10.49
CA VAL A 84 0.08 18.92 9.99
C VAL A 84 -0.48 18.11 8.83
N LYS A 85 -1.68 17.56 9.00
CA LYS A 85 -2.40 16.81 7.96
C LYS A 85 -2.58 17.65 6.69
N ASP A 86 -3.17 18.84 6.81
CA ASP A 86 -3.47 19.70 5.66
C ASP A 86 -2.18 20.15 4.95
N LYS A 87 -1.14 20.52 5.71
CA LYS A 87 0.17 20.89 5.14
C LYS A 87 0.80 19.72 4.38
N TYR A 88 0.78 18.52 4.95
CA TYR A 88 1.31 17.33 4.30
C TYR A 88 0.55 17.03 3.02
N ILE A 89 -0.77 16.91 3.08
CA ILE A 89 -1.63 16.59 1.93
C ILE A 89 -1.45 17.62 0.81
N LYS A 90 -1.33 18.92 1.15
CA LYS A 90 -1.06 19.97 0.16
C LYS A 90 0.30 19.84 -0.53
N THR A 91 1.30 19.34 0.20
CA THR A 91 2.67 19.19 -0.30
C THR A 91 2.82 17.91 -1.11
N ALA A 92 2.30 16.78 -0.62
CA ALA A 92 2.34 15.48 -1.28
C ALA A 92 1.46 15.45 -2.53
N TYR A 93 0.29 16.10 -2.49
CA TYR A 93 -0.67 16.16 -3.60
C TYR A 93 -0.88 17.62 -4.01
N PRO A 94 0.04 18.23 -4.78
CA PRO A 94 -0.07 19.64 -5.19
C PRO A 94 -1.19 19.86 -6.21
N ASP A 95 -1.47 18.87 -7.07
CA ASP A 95 -2.60 18.92 -8.00
C ASP A 95 -3.93 18.82 -7.24
N LYS A 96 -4.87 19.69 -7.57
CA LYS A 96 -6.15 19.78 -6.87
C LYS A 96 -7.00 18.52 -7.08
N LYS A 97 -7.06 17.99 -8.31
CA LYS A 97 -7.90 16.83 -8.61
C LYS A 97 -7.37 15.59 -7.92
N GLU A 98 -6.04 15.42 -7.92
CA GLU A 98 -5.38 14.32 -7.24
C GLU A 98 -5.58 14.39 -5.73
N ARG A 99 -5.50 15.59 -5.15
CA ARG A 99 -5.80 15.82 -3.73
C ARG A 99 -7.26 15.50 -3.38
N GLU A 100 -8.21 15.95 -4.19
CA GLU A 100 -9.63 15.65 -3.99
C GLU A 100 -9.90 14.14 -4.08
N GLN A 101 -9.20 13.43 -4.97
CA GLN A 101 -9.31 11.97 -5.04
C GLN A 101 -8.69 11.30 -3.81
N TYR A 102 -7.51 11.76 -3.37
CA TYR A 102 -6.87 11.25 -2.16
C TYR A 102 -7.75 11.43 -0.91
N LEU A 103 -8.37 12.60 -0.73
CA LEU A 103 -9.28 12.84 0.39
C LEU A 103 -10.46 11.86 0.38
N LYS A 104 -11.08 11.66 -0.80
CA LYS A 104 -12.13 10.65 -0.97
C LYS A 104 -11.66 9.23 -0.67
N ASP A 105 -10.44 8.89 -1.07
CA ASP A 105 -9.83 7.58 -0.84
C ASP A 105 -9.64 7.30 0.66
N ILE A 106 -9.44 8.35 1.48
CA ILE A 106 -9.33 8.25 2.94
C ILE A 106 -10.62 8.64 3.70
N GLY A 107 -11.75 8.79 2.99
CA GLY A 107 -13.05 9.06 3.60
C GLY A 107 -13.30 10.51 4.06
N GLU A 108 -12.58 11.50 3.52
CA GLU A 108 -12.82 12.95 3.71
C GLU A 108 -13.42 13.64 2.47
#